data_AF-A0A7C5GPU1-F1
#
_entry.id   AF-A0A7C5GPU1-F1
#
_cell.length_a   1.000
_cell.length_b   1.000
_cell.length_c   1.000
_cell.angle_alpha   90.00
_cell.angle_beta   90.00
_cell.angle_gamma   90.00
#
_symmetry.space_group_name_H-M   'P 1'
#
loop_
_entity.id
_entity.type
_entity.pdbx_description
1 polymer ?
#
loop_
_entity_poly.entity_id
_entity_poly.type
_entity_poly.pdbx_seq_one_letter_code
_entity_poly.pdbx_strand_id
1 'polypeptide(L)'
;MSHTIQQAEQKTVLTLDISNRVDLHAHYMPFIQPGGLFVPTDKPHTLQEEVIVQVNLQEYKKKLPVLGKVFWINPNASSSDNQHKKQGIGVQLVG
;
A
#
# COMPACT_ATOMS: atom_id res chain seq x y z
N MET A 1 5.89 -33.48 21.30
CA MET A 1 5.17 -33.42 20.00
C MET A 1 4.44 -32.08 19.95
N SER A 2 5.22 -31.00 19.92
CA SER A 2 4.78 -29.67 20.35
C SER A 2 4.40 -28.80 19.15
N HIS A 3 3.16 -28.32 19.19
CA HIS A 3 2.59 -27.18 18.45
C HIS A 3 2.38 -27.35 16.94
N THR A 4 1.18 -27.81 16.61
CA THR A 4 0.49 -27.52 15.35
C THR A 4 0.52 -26.02 15.07
N ILE A 5 0.98 -25.68 13.87
CA ILE A 5 1.03 -24.36 13.27
C ILE A 5 -0.36 -23.73 13.30
N GLN A 6 -0.55 -22.69 14.11
CA GLN A 6 -1.58 -21.67 13.93
C GLN A 6 -0.89 -20.37 13.54
N GLN A 7 -0.29 -20.38 12.35
CA GLN A 7 0.04 -19.15 11.66
C GLN A 7 -1.27 -18.62 11.07
N ALA A 8 -2.09 -17.99 11.91
CA ALA A 8 -3.11 -17.10 11.39
C ALA A 8 -2.41 -16.11 10.47
N GLU A 9 -2.86 -15.99 9.23
CA GLU A 9 -2.30 -15.10 8.22
C GLU A 9 -2.42 -13.64 8.71
N GLN A 10 -1.46 -13.19 9.52
CA GLN A 10 -1.37 -11.81 9.97
C GLN A 10 -0.95 -10.99 8.75
N LYS A 11 -1.92 -10.55 7.96
CA LYS A 11 -1.70 -9.64 6.84
C LYS A 11 -1.14 -8.33 7.39
N THR A 12 -0.08 -7.81 6.78
CA THR A 12 0.50 -6.53 7.18
C THR A 12 -0.51 -5.42 6.95
N VAL A 13 -0.80 -4.62 7.99
CA VAL A 13 -1.66 -3.43 7.88
C VAL A 13 -0.79 -2.20 7.63
N LEU A 14 -1.07 -1.50 6.54
CA LEU A 14 -0.44 -0.24 6.16
C LEU A 14 -1.46 0.88 6.19
N THR A 15 -1.05 2.08 6.60
CA THR A 15 -1.92 3.27 6.56
C THR A 15 -1.48 4.15 5.41
N LEU A 16 -2.44 4.59 4.60
CA LEU A 16 -2.23 5.58 3.55
C LEU A 16 -3.14 6.78 3.80
N ASP A 17 -2.56 7.90 4.21
CA ASP A 17 -3.30 9.16 4.39
C ASP A 17 -3.38 9.92 3.07
N ILE A 18 -4.59 10.31 2.69
CA ILE A 18 -4.89 11.04 1.46
C ILE A 18 -5.62 12.33 1.81
N SER A 19 -4.92 13.46 1.66
CA SER A 19 -5.45 14.75 2.10
C SER A 19 -6.42 15.39 1.11
N ASN A 20 -6.19 15.21 -0.20
CA ASN A 20 -6.98 15.83 -1.27
C ASN A 20 -6.91 15.03 -2.58
N ARG A 21 -7.61 15.52 -3.62
CA ARG A 21 -7.63 14.87 -4.94
C ARG A 21 -6.27 14.78 -5.64
N VAL A 22 -5.40 15.77 -5.46
CA VAL A 22 -4.05 15.76 -6.07
C VAL A 22 -3.21 14.64 -5.44
N ASP A 23 -3.31 14.50 -4.13
CA ASP A 23 -2.64 13.45 -3.36
C ASP A 23 -3.19 12.05 -3.69
N LEU A 24 -4.51 11.92 -3.86
CA LEU A 24 -5.12 10.69 -4.36
C LEU A 24 -4.57 10.30 -5.73
N HIS A 25 -4.49 11.27 -6.64
CA HIS A 25 -3.97 11.05 -7.98
C HIS A 25 -2.48 10.66 -7.97
N ALA A 26 -1.69 11.21 -7.07
CA ALA A 26 -0.27 10.87 -6.92
C ALA A 26 -0.05 9.43 -6.43
N HIS A 27 -0.98 8.90 -5.62
CA HIS A 27 -0.91 7.53 -5.11
C HIS A 27 -1.64 6.52 -6.00
N TYR A 28 -2.62 6.92 -6.81
CA TYR A 28 -3.38 5.98 -7.63
C TYR A 28 -2.62 5.55 -8.88
N MET A 29 -2.64 4.24 -9.16
CA MET A 29 -2.04 3.63 -10.36
C MET A 29 -3.13 3.05 -11.26
N PRO A 30 -3.64 3.82 -12.23
CA PRO A 30 -4.81 3.47 -13.04
C PRO A 30 -4.58 2.32 -14.04
N PHE A 31 -3.31 2.05 -14.38
CA PHE A 31 -2.94 1.03 -15.39
C PHE A 31 -2.94 -0.41 -14.82
N ILE A 32 -3.17 -0.57 -13.51
CA ILE A 32 -3.28 -1.86 -12.85
C ILE A 32 -4.76 -2.21 -12.70
N GLN A 33 -5.16 -3.42 -13.12
CA GLN A 33 -6.52 -3.92 -12.92
C GLN A 33 -6.61 -4.77 -11.64
N PRO A 34 -7.68 -4.71 -10.84
CA PRO A 34 -8.83 -3.78 -10.93
C PRO A 34 -8.49 -2.34 -10.48
N GLY A 35 -7.31 -2.14 -9.89
CA GLY A 35 -6.77 -0.84 -9.51
C GLY A 35 -5.41 -1.03 -8.85
N GLY A 36 -4.63 0.03 -8.74
CA GLY A 36 -3.39 0.03 -7.98
C GLY A 36 -3.24 1.27 -7.08
N LEU A 37 -2.53 1.10 -5.98
CA LEU A 37 -2.13 2.17 -5.07
C LEU A 37 -0.64 2.09 -4.78
N PHE A 38 0.06 3.21 -4.90
CA PHE A 38 1.39 3.36 -4.35
C PHE A 38 1.24 3.65 -2.86
N VAL A 39 1.98 2.92 -2.02
CA VAL A 39 1.99 3.09 -0.57
C VAL A 39 3.43 3.39 -0.13
N PRO A 40 3.73 4.64 0.29
CA PRO A 40 5.04 4.97 0.84
C PRO A 40 5.29 4.16 2.12
N THR A 41 6.41 3.46 2.17
CA THR A 41 6.81 2.65 3.34
C THR A 41 8.30 2.36 3.27
N ASP A 42 8.95 2.38 4.43
CA ASP A 42 10.34 1.95 4.63
C ASP A 42 10.42 0.49 5.08
N LYS A 43 9.29 -0.13 5.44
CA LYS A 43 9.22 -1.51 5.88
C LYS A 43 9.56 -2.45 4.74
N PRO A 44 10.33 -3.53 5.01
CA PRO A 44 10.60 -4.55 4.02
C PRO A 44 9.30 -5.28 3.67
N HIS A 45 9.11 -5.48 2.37
CA HIS A 45 7.99 -6.22 1.80
C HIS A 45 8.50 -7.16 0.72
N THR A 46 7.74 -8.21 0.45
CA THR A 46 8.03 -9.12 -0.66
C THR A 46 6.98 -9.00 -1.76
N LEU A 47 7.39 -9.28 -2.99
CA LEU A 47 6.42 -9.41 -4.08
C LEU A 47 5.42 -10.51 -3.71
N GLN A 48 4.17 -10.30 -4.13
CA GLN A 48 3.06 -11.18 -3.86
C GLN A 48 2.59 -11.25 -2.40
N GLU A 49 3.18 -10.48 -1.48
CA GLU A 49 2.67 -10.34 -0.11
C GLU A 49 1.25 -9.77 -0.12
N GLU A 50 0.37 -10.39 0.68
CA GLU A 50 -0.98 -9.87 0.91
C GLU A 50 -0.98 -8.84 2.04
N VAL A 51 -1.59 -7.69 1.78
CA VAL A 51 -1.61 -6.54 2.70
C VAL A 51 -3.02 -5.97 2.83
N ILE A 52 -3.27 -5.32 3.96
CA ILE A 52 -4.45 -4.46 4.16
C ILE A 52 -3.97 -3.02 4.16
N VAL A 53 -4.44 -2.22 3.20
CA VAL A 53 -4.18 -0.78 3.17
C VAL A 53 -5.39 -0.05 3.75
N GLN A 54 -5.21 0.57 4.91
CA GLN A 54 -6.18 1.49 5.48
C GLN A 54 -6.02 2.86 4.81
N VAL A 55 -6.86 3.13 3.81
CA VAL A 55 -6.90 4.41 3.10
C VAL A 55 -7.72 5.41 3.91
N ASN A 56 -7.10 6.49 4.34
CA ASN A 56 -7.74 7.58 5.08
C ASN A 56 -7.95 8.79 4.16
N LEU A 57 -9.17 8.95 3.67
CA LEU A 57 -9.58 10.09 2.84
C LEU A 57 -9.99 11.25 3.76
N GLN A 58 -9.04 12.14 4.05
CA GLN A 58 -9.23 13.21 5.03
C GLN A 58 -10.32 14.21 4.61
N GLU A 59 -10.36 14.59 3.33
CA GLU A 59 -11.39 15.46 2.73
C GLU A 59 -12.80 14.96 3.02
N TYR A 60 -12.99 13.63 3.00
CA TYR A 60 -14.29 12.98 3.20
C TYR A 60 -14.47 12.43 4.62
N LYS A 61 -13.50 12.64 5.52
CA LYS A 61 -13.44 12.04 6.87
C LYS A 61 -13.74 10.54 6.87
N LYS A 62 -13.24 9.83 5.84
CA LYS A 62 -13.59 8.44 5.57
C LYS A 62 -12.36 7.55 5.65
N LYS A 63 -12.46 6.43 6.36
CA LYS A 63 -11.44 5.38 6.40
C LYS A 63 -11.95 4.14 5.69
N LEU A 64 -11.15 3.59 4.78
CA LEU A 64 -11.49 2.46 3.94
C LEU A 64 -10.38 1.40 4.05
N PRO A 65 -10.65 0.22 4.64
CA PRO A 65 -9.73 -0.90 4.52
C PRO A 65 -9.84 -1.47 3.10
N VAL A 66 -8.70 -1.64 2.45
CA VAL A 66 -8.61 -2.24 1.11
C VAL A 66 -7.65 -3.40 1.16
N LEU A 67 -8.10 -4.58 0.76
CA LEU A 67 -7.23 -5.73 0.57
C LEU A 67 -6.42 -5.53 -0.72
N GLY A 68 -5.15 -5.92 -0.68
CA GLY A 68 -4.30 -5.83 -1.85
C GLY A 68 -3.12 -6.78 -1.80
N LYS A 69 -2.41 -6.82 -2.93
CA LYS A 69 -1.23 -7.65 -3.12
C LYS A 69 -0.07 -6.79 -3.62
N VAL A 70 1.11 -6.96 -3.04
CA VAL A 70 2.30 -6.24 -3.48
C VAL A 70 2.72 -6.75 -4.87
N PHE A 71 2.81 -5.86 -5.84
CA PHE A 71 3.22 -6.19 -7.22
C PHE A 71 4.47 -5.44 -7.69
N TRP A 72 4.86 -4.39 -6.96
CA TRP A 72 6.07 -3.62 -7.25
C TRP A 72 6.69 -3.12 -5.95
N ILE A 73 8.03 -3.06 -5.91
CA ILE A 73 8.80 -2.51 -4.79
C ILE A 73 9.69 -1.43 -5.37
N ASN A 74 9.61 -0.21 -4.82
CA ASN A 74 10.48 0.90 -5.17
C ASN A 74 11.54 1.10 -4.07
N PRO A 75 12.78 0.63 -4.29
CA PRO A 75 13.87 0.79 -3.32
C PRO A 75 14.49 2.20 -3.33
N ASN A 76 14.22 3.02 -4.35
CA ASN A 76 14.88 4.31 -4.49
C ASN A 76 14.19 5.38 -3.63
N ALA A 77 14.85 5.80 -2.54
CA ALA A 77 14.67 7.11 -1.94
C ALA A 77 15.81 8.03 -2.41
N SER A 78 15.80 8.44 -3.69
CA SER A 78 16.73 9.49 -4.12
C SER A 78 16.31 10.81 -3.47
N SER A 79 17.28 11.58 -2.96
CA SER A 79 17.18 12.81 -2.15
C SER A 79 16.45 14.01 -2.81
N SER A 80 15.48 13.75 -3.68
CA SER A 80 14.69 14.72 -4.43
C SER A 80 13.33 14.92 -3.74
N ASP A 81 12.93 16.18 -3.57
CA ASP A 81 11.65 16.62 -2.99
C ASP A 81 10.39 16.30 -3.85
N ASN A 82 10.54 15.41 -4.84
CA ASN A 82 9.45 15.03 -5.72
C ASN A 82 8.73 13.80 -5.15
N GLN A 83 7.44 13.90 -4.87
CA GLN A 83 6.61 12.82 -4.30
C GLN A 83 6.72 11.48 -5.06
N HIS A 84 7.01 11.52 -6.37
CA HIS A 84 7.15 10.37 -7.26
C HIS A 84 8.42 9.51 -7.03
N LYS A 85 9.28 9.85 -6.05
CA LYS A 85 10.55 9.14 -5.77
C LYS A 85 10.70 8.69 -4.32
N LYS A 86 9.60 8.56 -3.57
CA LYS A 86 9.65 8.00 -2.22
C LYS A 86 9.84 6.48 -2.29
N GLN A 87 10.58 5.93 -1.33
CA GLN A 87 10.59 4.49 -1.10
C GLN A 87 9.16 4.02 -0.78
N GLY A 88 8.79 2.87 -1.33
CA GLY A 88 7.47 2.31 -1.07
C GLY A 88 7.16 1.11 -1.94
N ILE A 89 5.89 0.75 -1.96
CA ILE A 89 5.40 -0.42 -2.68
C ILE A 89 4.23 -0.04 -3.58
N GLY A 90 4.11 -0.75 -4.70
CA GLY A 90 2.89 -0.80 -5.48
C GLY A 90 2.00 -1.93 -5.00
N VAL A 91 0.77 -1.61 -4.63
CA VAL A 91 -0.26 -2.56 -4.18
C VAL A 91 -1.36 -2.64 -5.23
N GLN A 92 -1.63 -3.84 -5.74
CA GLN A 92 -2.76 -4.14 -6.59
C GLN A 92 -3.97 -4.37 -5.69
N LEU A 93 -5.08 -3.70 -5.96
CA LEU A 93 -6.31 -3.89 -5.19
C LEU A 93 -6.90 -5.26 -5.52
N VAL A 94 -7.34 -6.01 -4.51
CA VAL A 94 -8.07 -7.26 -4.71
C VAL A 94 -9.47 -7.11 -4.16
N GLY A 95 -10.45 -7.53 -4.97
CA GLY A 95 -11.88 -7.44 -4.69
C GLY A 95 -12.60 -8.62 -5.31
#